data_AF-A0A955CLT0-F1
#
_entry.id   AF-A0A955CLT0-F1
#
_cell.length_a   1.000
_cell.length_b   1.000
_cell.length_c   1.000
_cell.angle_alpha   90.00
_cell.angle_beta   90.00
_cell.angle_gamma   90.00
#
_symmetry.space_group_name_H-M   'P 1'
#
loop_
_entity.id
_entity.type
_entity.pdbx_description
1 polymer ?
#
loop_
_entity_poly.entity_id
_entity_poly.type
_entity_poly.pdbx_seq_one_letter_code
_entity_poly.pdbx_strand_id
1 'polypeptide(L)'
;MDNTPALIRLFCLVSKFLSRLEERAIIRNIQKGTVDDNICDAALAIHHRGQRGQLGFIAKTTAHSKTKAIIPLLLNRIELAPRLPSELGETVSCDEWTTLCHQAIFEILLYLDSDGYDAVRNIAIVSQGSTRAMASYTLCRFVSLGIETDQIVRDCSEIMPSVSPDTLLPRIRELLWISDRCPPLIELIQRLRAIPEFEDCFAQLTGIQDFSESP
;
A
#
# COMPACT_ATOMS: atom_id res chain seq x y z
N MET A 1 14.22 -44.82 9.14
CA MET A 1 13.75 -44.20 7.89
C MET A 1 13.34 -42.77 8.23
N ASP A 2 13.95 -41.80 7.57
CA ASP A 2 13.79 -40.38 7.89
C ASP A 2 12.56 -39.81 7.17
N ASN A 3 11.51 -39.49 7.93
CA ASN A 3 10.20 -39.05 7.42
C ASN A 3 10.09 -37.52 7.32
N THR A 4 11.16 -36.79 7.63
CA THR A 4 11.21 -35.32 7.63
C THR A 4 10.75 -34.68 6.31
N PRO A 5 11.09 -35.20 5.10
CA PRO A 5 10.64 -34.61 3.85
C PRO A 5 9.12 -34.70 3.62
N ALA A 6 8.48 -35.75 4.13
CA ALA A 6 7.04 -35.95 3.99
C ALA A 6 6.25 -35.00 4.90
N LEU A 7 6.74 -34.77 6.12
CA LEU A 7 6.12 -33.83 7.07
C LEU A 7 6.21 -32.38 6.59
N ILE A 8 7.33 -31.96 5.99
CA ILE A 8 7.47 -30.62 5.41
C ILE A 8 6.47 -30.41 4.26
N ARG A 9 6.32 -31.40 3.36
CA ARG A 9 5.36 -31.31 2.25
C ARG A 9 3.91 -31.23 2.73
N LEU A 10 3.56 -32.01 3.75
CA LEU A 10 2.23 -31.99 4.37
C LEU A 10 1.96 -30.62 5.03
N PHE A 11 2.93 -30.07 5.76
CA PHE A 11 2.83 -28.75 6.37
C PHE A 11 2.62 -27.64 5.32
N CYS A 12 3.38 -27.65 4.22
CA CYS A 12 3.18 -26.69 3.13
C CYS A 12 1.82 -26.82 2.45
N LEU A 13 1.29 -28.04 2.30
CA LEU A 13 -0.03 -28.30 1.73
C LEU A 13 -1.15 -27.80 2.65
N VAL A 14 -1.05 -28.07 3.94
CA VAL A 14 -2.00 -27.60 4.95
C VAL A 14 -1.96 -26.07 5.03
N SER A 15 -0.78 -25.45 5.06
CA SER A 15 -0.63 -24.00 5.06
C SER A 15 -1.25 -23.34 3.82
N LYS A 16 -1.01 -23.89 2.62
CA LYS A 16 -1.66 -23.43 1.36
C LYS A 16 -3.17 -23.64 1.34
N PHE A 17 -3.66 -24.69 1.99
CA PHE A 17 -5.09 -24.96 2.06
C PHE A 17 -5.78 -24.00 3.04
N LEU A 18 -5.18 -23.77 4.21
CA LEU A 18 -5.65 -22.80 5.19
C LEU A 18 -5.65 -21.38 4.60
N SER A 19 -4.58 -20.98 3.90
CA SER A 19 -4.53 -19.67 3.25
C SER A 19 -5.66 -19.48 2.23
N ARG A 20 -6.01 -20.54 1.47
CA ARG A 20 -7.12 -20.52 0.51
C ARG A 20 -8.50 -20.50 1.18
N LEU A 21 -8.63 -21.12 2.36
CA LEU A 21 -9.89 -21.07 3.13
C LEU A 21 -10.11 -19.69 3.74
N GLU A 22 -9.06 -19.08 4.28
CA GLU A 22 -9.07 -17.69 4.76
C GLU A 22 -9.40 -16.73 3.61
N GLU A 23 -8.72 -16.87 2.47
CA GLU A 23 -9.00 -16.09 1.25
C GLU A 23 -10.47 -16.21 0.83
N ARG A 24 -11.04 -17.42 0.84
CA ARG A 24 -12.47 -17.65 0.51
C ARG A 24 -13.45 -17.08 1.54
N ALA A 25 -13.07 -17.00 2.81
CA ALA A 25 -13.87 -16.38 3.86
C ALA A 25 -13.85 -14.86 3.72
N ILE A 26 -12.67 -14.29 3.47
CA ILE A 26 -12.43 -12.88 3.18
C ILE A 26 -13.26 -12.44 1.95
N ILE A 27 -13.23 -13.19 0.84
CA ILE A 27 -14.07 -12.93 -0.35
C ILE A 27 -15.56 -12.81 0.01
N ARG A 28 -16.06 -13.77 0.81
CA ARG A 28 -17.48 -13.82 1.18
C ARG A 28 -17.88 -12.67 2.10
N ASN A 29 -16.97 -12.18 2.94
CA ASN A 29 -17.19 -11.01 3.79
C ASN A 29 -17.13 -9.71 2.98
N ILE A 30 -16.15 -9.55 2.09
CA ILE A 30 -16.03 -8.37 1.21
C ILE A 30 -17.26 -8.18 0.32
N GLN A 31 -17.85 -9.27 -0.18
CA GLN A 31 -19.08 -9.22 -0.99
C GLN A 31 -20.33 -8.81 -0.19
N LYS A 32 -20.30 -8.91 1.14
CA LYS A 32 -21.40 -8.50 2.03
C LYS A 32 -21.13 -7.19 2.78
N GLY A 33 -19.89 -6.72 2.81
CA GLY A 33 -19.42 -5.61 3.64
C GLY A 33 -19.71 -4.21 3.08
N THR A 34 -19.80 -3.27 4.02
CA THR A 34 -19.74 -1.83 3.74
C THR A 34 -18.32 -1.43 3.31
N VAL A 35 -18.13 -0.18 2.86
CA VAL A 35 -16.79 0.34 2.53
C VAL A 35 -15.89 0.32 3.76
N ASP A 36 -16.46 0.60 4.94
CA ASP A 36 -15.72 0.65 6.21
C ASP A 36 -15.20 -0.73 6.60
N ASP A 37 -16.01 -1.78 6.44
CA ASP A 37 -15.59 -3.16 6.71
C ASP A 37 -14.38 -3.53 5.85
N ASN A 38 -14.41 -3.19 4.56
CA ASN A 38 -13.32 -3.48 3.64
C ASN A 38 -12.04 -2.71 3.97
N ILE A 39 -12.15 -1.45 4.41
CA ILE A 39 -11.00 -0.65 4.87
C ILE A 39 -10.42 -1.28 6.16
N CYS A 40 -11.27 -1.64 7.12
CA CYS A 40 -10.85 -2.27 8.37
C CYS A 40 -10.15 -3.61 8.14
N ASP A 41 -10.73 -4.48 7.30
CA ASP A 41 -10.13 -5.78 6.94
C ASP A 41 -8.76 -5.60 6.27
N ALA A 42 -8.63 -4.64 5.36
CA ALA A 42 -7.36 -4.32 4.72
C ALA A 42 -6.34 -3.73 5.72
N ALA A 43 -6.77 -2.85 6.62
CA ALA A 43 -5.92 -2.26 7.66
C ALA A 43 -5.39 -3.34 8.64
N LEU A 44 -6.25 -4.28 9.03
CA LEU A 44 -5.87 -5.45 9.83
C LEU A 44 -4.83 -6.32 9.12
N ALA A 45 -5.01 -6.58 7.82
CA ALA A 45 -4.05 -7.36 7.03
C ALA A 45 -2.66 -6.67 6.96
N ILE A 46 -2.62 -5.33 6.94
CA ILE A 46 -1.36 -4.56 7.02
C ILE A 46 -0.73 -4.71 8.41
N HIS A 47 -1.52 -4.52 9.47
CA HIS A 47 -1.06 -4.58 10.85
C HIS A 47 -0.40 -5.92 11.18
N HIS A 48 -0.96 -7.04 10.69
CA HIS A 48 -0.41 -8.37 10.97
C HIS A 48 0.90 -8.73 10.25
N ARG A 49 1.53 -7.78 9.51
CA ARG A 49 2.87 -7.78 8.85
C ARG A 49 3.25 -8.97 7.93
N GLY A 50 2.65 -10.14 8.06
CA GLY A 50 2.86 -11.33 7.22
C GLY A 50 1.83 -11.52 6.11
N GLN A 51 0.84 -10.62 6.01
CA GLN A 51 -0.33 -10.78 5.13
C GLN A 51 -0.39 -9.74 4.00
N ARG A 52 0.76 -9.24 3.52
CA ARG A 52 0.81 -8.33 2.34
C ARG A 52 0.11 -8.92 1.10
N GLY A 53 0.16 -10.25 0.93
CA GLY A 53 -0.59 -10.92 -0.13
C GLY A 53 -2.12 -10.82 0.06
N GLN A 54 -2.61 -10.80 1.29
CA GLN A 54 -4.03 -10.60 1.60
C GLN A 54 -4.46 -9.15 1.42
N LEU A 55 -3.60 -8.17 1.73
CA LEU A 55 -3.88 -6.76 1.45
C LEU A 55 -4.21 -6.53 -0.03
N GLY A 56 -3.30 -6.93 -0.93
CA GLY A 56 -3.53 -6.76 -2.38
C GLY A 56 -4.77 -7.51 -2.85
N PHE A 57 -5.07 -8.66 -2.24
CA PHE A 57 -6.28 -9.43 -2.50
C PHE A 57 -7.57 -8.70 -2.08
N ILE A 58 -7.63 -8.18 -0.84
CA ILE A 58 -8.78 -7.43 -0.31
C ILE A 58 -9.00 -6.17 -1.13
N ALA A 59 -7.93 -5.43 -1.41
CA ALA A 59 -7.97 -4.20 -2.17
C ALA A 59 -8.51 -4.45 -3.59
N LYS A 60 -7.96 -5.45 -4.29
CA LYS A 60 -8.42 -5.86 -5.63
C LYS A 60 -9.88 -6.31 -5.64
N THR A 61 -10.29 -7.10 -4.65
CA THR A 61 -11.69 -7.58 -4.56
C THR A 61 -12.65 -6.45 -4.28
N THR A 62 -12.26 -5.50 -3.42
CA THR A 62 -13.03 -4.29 -3.11
C THR A 62 -13.18 -3.41 -4.35
N ALA A 63 -12.09 -3.15 -5.08
CA ALA A 63 -12.12 -2.37 -6.31
C ALA A 63 -13.00 -3.03 -7.39
N HIS A 64 -12.84 -4.34 -7.60
CA HIS A 64 -13.60 -5.08 -8.61
C HIS A 64 -15.10 -5.15 -8.31
N SER A 65 -15.48 -5.22 -7.04
CA SER A 65 -16.88 -5.36 -6.63
C SER A 65 -17.67 -4.05 -6.62
N LYS A 66 -17.00 -2.88 -6.59
CA LYS A 66 -17.68 -1.61 -6.23
C LYS A 66 -17.64 -0.50 -7.29
N THR A 67 -16.99 -0.67 -8.45
CA THR A 67 -16.87 0.37 -9.53
C THR A 67 -16.31 1.71 -9.02
N LYS A 68 -16.13 2.71 -9.91
CA LYS A 68 -15.71 4.06 -9.52
C LYS A 68 -16.64 4.79 -8.54
N ALA A 69 -17.86 4.29 -8.35
CA ALA A 69 -18.82 4.83 -7.38
C ALA A 69 -18.33 4.77 -5.92
N ILE A 70 -17.35 3.92 -5.60
CA ILE A 70 -16.77 3.84 -4.26
C ILE A 70 -15.80 4.99 -3.94
N ILE A 71 -15.26 5.68 -4.95
CA ILE A 71 -14.21 6.69 -4.77
C ILE A 71 -14.66 7.79 -3.78
N PRO A 72 -15.83 8.44 -3.91
CA PRO A 72 -16.25 9.46 -2.95
C PRO A 72 -16.33 8.94 -1.51
N LEU A 73 -16.70 7.67 -1.32
CA LEU A 73 -16.77 7.04 0.00
C LEU A 73 -15.37 6.82 0.59
N LEU A 74 -14.42 6.35 -0.23
CA LEU A 74 -13.02 6.19 0.17
C LEU A 74 -12.39 7.53 0.54
N LEU A 75 -12.62 8.58 -0.27
CA LEU A 75 -12.10 9.92 -0.03
C LEU A 75 -12.61 10.49 1.29
N ASN A 76 -13.90 10.31 1.60
CA ASN A 76 -14.45 10.74 2.87
C ASN A 76 -13.78 10.05 4.08
N ARG A 77 -13.28 8.81 3.90
CA ARG A 77 -12.58 8.06 4.96
C ARG A 77 -11.10 8.41 5.10
N ILE A 78 -10.51 9.15 4.16
CA ILE A 78 -9.19 9.75 4.38
C ILE A 78 -9.31 10.85 5.45
N GLU A 79 -10.39 11.64 5.42
CA GLU A 79 -10.66 12.69 6.41
C GLU A 79 -11.22 12.13 7.71
N LEU A 80 -12.06 11.10 7.62
CA LEU A 80 -12.77 10.48 8.74
C LEU A 80 -12.45 8.99 8.81
N ALA A 81 -11.25 8.65 9.29
CA ALA A 81 -10.82 7.27 9.39
C ALA A 81 -11.86 6.40 10.15
N PRO A 82 -12.07 5.14 9.73
CA PRO A 82 -12.92 4.22 10.47
C PRO A 82 -12.52 4.11 11.94
N ARG A 83 -13.50 3.90 12.81
CA ARG A 83 -13.26 3.76 14.25
C ARG A 83 -12.33 2.56 14.51
N LEU A 84 -11.33 2.77 15.38
CA LEU A 84 -10.47 1.72 15.90
C LEU A 84 -11.30 0.59 16.53
N PRO A 85 -11.18 -0.66 16.05
CA PRO A 85 -11.82 -1.81 16.67
C PRO A 85 -11.43 -1.94 18.15
N SER A 86 -12.39 -2.28 19.01
CA SER A 86 -12.20 -2.41 20.45
C SER A 86 -11.10 -3.40 20.81
N GLU A 87 -10.97 -4.46 20.01
CA GLU A 87 -10.05 -5.58 20.23
C GLU A 87 -8.59 -5.16 20.03
N LEU A 88 -8.33 -4.08 19.31
CA LEU A 88 -6.99 -3.56 19.04
C LEU A 88 -6.57 -2.44 20.00
N GLY A 89 -7.49 -1.86 20.75
CA GLY A 89 -7.31 -0.60 21.49
C GLY A 89 -6.15 -0.57 22.50
N GLU A 90 -5.69 -1.74 22.96
CA GLU A 90 -4.54 -1.88 23.87
C GLU A 90 -3.19 -1.98 23.13
N THR A 91 -3.22 -2.29 21.84
CA THR A 91 -2.02 -2.65 21.03
C THR A 91 -1.72 -1.65 19.92
N VAL A 92 -2.73 -0.92 19.45
CA VAL A 92 -2.63 -0.01 18.30
C VAL A 92 -3.19 1.35 18.73
N SER A 93 -2.39 2.39 18.55
CA SER A 93 -2.83 3.76 18.81
C SER A 93 -3.83 4.23 17.74
N CYS A 94 -4.64 5.26 18.04
CA CYS A 94 -5.54 5.86 17.05
C CYS A 94 -4.79 6.41 15.82
N ASP A 95 -3.59 6.96 16.00
CA ASP A 95 -2.78 7.53 14.92
C ASP A 95 -2.20 6.43 14.03
N GLU A 96 -1.74 5.33 14.64
CA GLU A 96 -1.29 4.15 13.91
C GLU A 96 -2.45 3.54 13.11
N TRP A 97 -3.62 3.38 13.73
CA TRP A 97 -4.81 2.88 13.05
C TRP A 97 -5.22 3.76 11.87
N THR A 98 -5.22 5.08 12.04
CA THR A 98 -5.49 6.03 10.96
C THR A 98 -4.51 5.84 9.80
N THR A 99 -3.23 5.65 10.10
CA THR A 99 -2.19 5.38 9.09
C THR A 99 -2.45 4.08 8.34
N LEU A 100 -2.85 3.01 9.05
CA LEU A 100 -3.20 1.72 8.45
C LEU A 100 -4.44 1.83 7.55
N CYS A 101 -5.46 2.57 7.98
CA CYS A 101 -6.65 2.84 7.17
C CYS A 101 -6.30 3.64 5.91
N HIS A 102 -5.44 4.66 6.01
CA HIS A 102 -4.97 5.40 4.84
C HIS A 102 -4.24 4.48 3.87
N GLN A 103 -3.31 3.66 4.34
CA GLN A 103 -2.62 2.68 3.50
C GLN A 103 -3.60 1.74 2.78
N ALA A 104 -4.60 1.22 3.50
CA ALA A 104 -5.65 0.40 2.92
C ALA A 104 -6.44 1.13 1.83
N ILE A 105 -6.85 2.37 2.08
CA ILE A 105 -7.57 3.20 1.11
C ILE A 105 -6.74 3.43 -0.16
N PHE A 106 -5.47 3.81 -0.03
CA PHE A 106 -4.60 4.03 -1.19
C PHE A 106 -4.32 2.74 -1.97
N GLU A 107 -4.22 1.60 -1.28
CA GLU A 107 -4.13 0.31 -1.96
C GLU A 107 -5.41 0.00 -2.76
N ILE A 108 -6.60 0.24 -2.19
CA ILE A 108 -7.87 0.06 -2.91
C ILE A 108 -7.93 0.98 -4.14
N LEU A 109 -7.55 2.25 -3.98
CA LEU A 109 -7.50 3.22 -5.08
C LEU A 109 -6.55 2.77 -6.19
N LEU A 110 -5.40 2.18 -5.87
CA LEU A 110 -4.48 1.64 -6.88
C LEU A 110 -5.14 0.60 -7.79
N TYR A 111 -6.03 -0.24 -7.26
CA TYR A 111 -6.75 -1.25 -8.05
C TYR A 111 -8.00 -0.73 -8.77
N LEU A 112 -8.30 0.58 -8.68
CA LEU A 112 -9.33 1.25 -9.50
C LEU A 112 -8.72 1.86 -10.79
N ASP A 113 -7.49 1.49 -11.12
CA ASP A 113 -6.78 1.87 -12.35
C ASP A 113 -6.83 3.38 -12.62
N SER A 114 -7.23 3.83 -13.81
CA SER A 114 -7.25 5.24 -14.19
C SER A 114 -8.18 6.10 -13.32
N ASP A 115 -9.33 5.57 -12.90
CA ASP A 115 -10.25 6.30 -12.02
C ASP A 115 -9.60 6.53 -10.64
N GLY A 116 -8.86 5.53 -10.15
CA GLY A 116 -8.09 5.63 -8.92
C GLY A 116 -6.93 6.62 -9.02
N TYR A 117 -6.24 6.65 -10.17
CA TYR A 117 -5.13 7.56 -10.45
C TYR A 117 -5.55 9.03 -10.30
N ASP A 118 -6.66 9.44 -10.93
CA ASP A 118 -7.14 10.82 -10.86
C ASP A 118 -7.46 11.25 -9.42
N ALA A 119 -8.06 10.35 -8.64
CA ALA A 119 -8.36 10.59 -7.23
C ALA A 119 -7.07 10.76 -6.40
N VAL A 120 -6.11 9.84 -6.55
CA VAL A 120 -4.82 9.89 -5.84
C VAL A 120 -4.03 11.14 -6.22
N ARG A 121 -4.02 11.50 -7.51
CA ARG A 121 -3.36 12.71 -8.01
C ARG A 121 -3.93 13.97 -7.36
N ASN A 122 -5.26 14.08 -7.31
CA ASN A 122 -5.91 15.20 -6.65
C ASN A 122 -5.56 15.26 -5.15
N ILE A 123 -5.57 14.13 -4.44
CA ILE A 123 -5.16 14.06 -3.02
C ILE A 123 -3.73 14.56 -2.84
N ALA A 124 -2.79 14.09 -3.69
CA ALA A 124 -1.38 14.45 -3.58
C ALA A 124 -1.15 15.97 -3.74
N ILE A 125 -1.93 16.62 -4.60
CA ILE A 125 -1.89 18.07 -4.80
C ILE A 125 -2.45 18.81 -3.57
N VAL A 126 -3.65 18.45 -3.10
CA VAL A 126 -4.39 19.26 -2.12
C VAL A 126 -4.06 18.95 -0.64
N SER A 127 -3.64 17.72 -0.35
CA SER A 127 -3.37 17.26 1.03
C SER A 127 -1.99 17.70 1.51
N GLN A 128 -1.68 17.54 2.80
CA GLN A 128 -0.36 17.85 3.38
C GLN A 128 0.18 16.66 4.19
N GLY A 129 1.44 16.76 4.61
CA GLY A 129 2.06 15.80 5.54
C GLY A 129 2.05 14.35 5.06
N SER A 130 1.69 13.44 5.98
CA SER A 130 1.68 11.98 5.74
C SER A 130 0.74 11.56 4.61
N THR A 131 -0.44 12.16 4.51
CA THR A 131 -1.41 11.87 3.44
C THR A 131 -0.84 12.23 2.08
N ARG A 132 -0.20 13.40 1.95
CA ARG A 132 0.48 13.80 0.69
C ARG A 132 1.59 12.82 0.34
N ALA A 133 2.43 12.43 1.31
CA ALA A 133 3.50 11.46 1.06
C ALA A 133 2.98 10.09 0.61
N MET A 134 1.88 9.61 1.22
CA MET A 134 1.22 8.36 0.84
C MET A 134 0.62 8.44 -0.58
N ALA A 135 0.04 9.58 -0.94
CA ALA A 135 -0.48 9.80 -2.27
C ALA A 135 0.64 9.84 -3.31
N SER A 136 1.74 10.56 -3.06
CA SER A 136 2.92 10.58 -3.95
C SER A 136 3.54 9.20 -4.13
N TYR A 137 3.65 8.42 -3.05
CA TYR A 137 4.06 7.02 -3.10
C TYR A 137 3.15 6.18 -4.02
N THR A 138 1.84 6.36 -3.87
CA THR A 138 0.84 5.62 -4.64
C THR A 138 0.86 6.04 -6.12
N LEU A 139 1.04 7.32 -6.42
CA LEU A 139 1.28 7.83 -7.78
C LEU A 139 2.44 7.09 -8.46
N CYS A 140 3.55 6.92 -7.76
CA CYS A 140 4.69 6.20 -8.30
C CYS A 140 4.34 4.74 -8.66
N ARG A 141 3.45 4.10 -7.90
CA ARG A 141 3.05 2.71 -8.15
C ARG A 141 2.13 2.54 -9.35
N PHE A 142 1.38 3.58 -9.76
CA PHE A 142 0.55 3.52 -10.97
C PHE A 142 1.35 3.27 -12.25
N VAL A 143 2.66 3.53 -12.26
CA VAL A 143 3.53 3.17 -13.39
C VAL A 143 3.55 1.65 -13.65
N SER A 144 3.36 0.83 -12.61
CA SER A 144 3.25 -0.63 -12.76
C SER A 144 1.97 -1.07 -13.47
N LEU A 145 0.98 -0.18 -13.58
CA LEU A 145 -0.29 -0.40 -14.25
C LEU A 145 -0.31 0.21 -15.67
N GLY A 146 0.82 0.74 -16.14
CA GLY A 146 0.92 1.35 -17.47
C GLY A 146 0.41 2.78 -17.56
N ILE A 147 0.14 3.45 -16.43
CA ILE A 147 -0.13 4.89 -16.41
C ILE A 147 1.15 5.65 -16.78
N GLU A 148 1.00 6.74 -17.53
CA GLU A 148 2.12 7.46 -18.16
C GLU A 148 3.17 7.96 -17.16
N THR A 149 4.38 7.43 -17.26
CA THR A 149 5.54 7.75 -16.42
C THR A 149 5.87 9.24 -16.43
N ASP A 150 5.75 9.90 -17.58
CA ASP A 150 6.06 11.33 -17.72
C ASP A 150 5.16 12.22 -16.87
N GLN A 151 3.86 11.89 -16.82
CA GLN A 151 2.91 12.64 -16.00
C GLN A 151 3.21 12.43 -14.51
N ILE A 152 3.49 11.19 -14.09
CA ILE A 152 3.85 10.87 -12.70
C ILE A 152 5.13 11.63 -12.29
N VAL A 153 6.15 11.70 -13.14
CA VAL A 153 7.38 12.44 -12.84
C VAL A 153 7.11 13.94 -12.68
N ARG A 154 6.26 14.53 -13.53
CA ARG A 154 5.85 15.94 -13.39
C ARG A 154 5.13 16.18 -12.07
N ASP A 155 4.13 15.36 -11.77
CA ASP A 155 3.35 15.48 -10.54
C ASP A 155 4.27 15.34 -9.30
N CYS A 156 5.15 14.34 -9.28
CA CYS A 156 6.08 14.16 -8.17
C CYS A 156 7.08 15.32 -8.02
N SER A 157 7.57 15.89 -9.12
CA SER A 157 8.46 17.06 -9.10
C SER A 157 7.81 18.30 -8.47
N GLU A 158 6.49 18.45 -8.61
CA GLU A 158 5.74 19.55 -7.99
C GLU A 158 5.42 19.27 -6.51
N ILE A 159 5.14 18.01 -6.16
CA ILE A 159 4.59 17.64 -4.86
C ILE A 159 5.68 17.33 -3.82
N MET A 160 6.68 16.53 -4.19
CA MET A 160 7.69 16.03 -3.25
C MET A 160 8.51 17.11 -2.52
N PRO A 161 8.84 18.27 -3.13
CA PRO A 161 9.55 19.34 -2.42
C PRO A 161 8.82 19.91 -1.20
N SER A 162 7.51 19.67 -1.10
CA SER A 162 6.70 20.10 0.03
C SER A 162 6.52 19.04 1.13
N VAL A 163 7.10 17.85 0.95
CA VAL A 163 7.01 16.72 1.88
C VAL A 163 8.29 16.64 2.69
N SER A 164 8.19 16.53 4.02
CA SER A 164 9.40 16.39 4.84
C SER A 164 10.13 15.07 4.56
N PRO A 165 11.47 15.06 4.60
CA PRO A 165 12.26 13.84 4.39
C PRO A 165 11.84 12.68 5.30
N ASP A 166 11.56 12.94 6.58
CA ASP A 166 11.11 11.92 7.54
C ASP A 166 9.82 11.20 7.12
N THR A 167 8.94 11.93 6.41
CA THR A 167 7.68 11.36 5.90
C THR A 167 7.90 10.61 4.58
N LEU A 168 8.83 11.09 3.75
CA LEU A 168 9.12 10.56 2.42
C LEU A 168 10.00 9.30 2.47
N LEU A 169 10.97 9.25 3.38
CA LEU A 169 11.95 8.17 3.56
C LEU A 169 11.32 6.76 3.66
N PRO A 170 10.33 6.49 4.55
CA PRO A 170 9.72 5.17 4.63
C PRO A 170 9.01 4.78 3.32
N ARG A 171 8.48 5.74 2.57
CA ARG A 171 7.80 5.51 1.29
C ARG A 171 8.78 5.20 0.16
N ILE A 172 9.90 5.90 0.10
CA ILE A 172 10.96 5.60 -0.87
C ILE A 172 11.55 4.22 -0.58
N ARG A 173 11.74 3.85 0.70
CA ARG A 173 12.16 2.48 1.08
C ARG A 173 11.19 1.43 0.55
N GLU A 174 9.89 1.64 0.70
CA GLU A 174 8.87 0.76 0.14
C GLU A 174 8.94 0.70 -1.40
N LEU A 175 9.10 1.83 -2.09
CA LEU A 175 9.25 1.86 -3.56
C LEU A 175 10.47 1.06 -4.03
N LEU A 176 11.62 1.22 -3.37
CA LEU A 176 12.82 0.48 -3.71
C LEU A 176 12.60 -1.03 -3.59
N TRP A 177 12.01 -1.48 -2.49
CA TRP A 177 11.67 -2.89 -2.28
C TRP A 177 10.73 -3.45 -3.36
N ILE A 178 9.76 -2.66 -3.84
CA ILE A 178 8.85 -3.07 -4.92
C ILE A 178 9.59 -3.07 -6.28
N SER A 179 10.49 -2.11 -6.49
CA SER A 179 11.15 -1.88 -7.78
C SER A 179 12.00 -3.07 -8.26
N ASP A 180 12.55 -3.86 -7.34
CA ASP A 180 13.29 -5.10 -7.62
C ASP A 180 12.51 -6.09 -8.51
N ARG A 181 11.18 -5.98 -8.53
CA ARG A 181 10.27 -6.87 -9.28
C ARG A 181 9.44 -6.13 -10.32
N CYS A 182 9.68 -4.84 -10.53
CA CYS A 182 8.87 -4.02 -11.44
C CYS A 182 9.76 -3.08 -12.26
N PRO A 183 10.19 -3.47 -13.47
CA PRO A 183 11.08 -2.67 -14.31
C PRO A 183 10.60 -1.23 -14.57
N PRO A 184 9.29 -0.96 -14.81
CA PRO A 184 8.79 0.42 -14.95
C PRO A 184 9.03 1.29 -13.71
N LEU A 185 9.00 0.73 -12.50
CA LEU A 185 9.33 1.48 -11.29
C LEU A 185 10.82 1.82 -11.21
N ILE A 186 11.72 0.96 -11.70
CA ILE A 186 13.15 1.24 -11.71
C ILE A 186 13.44 2.47 -12.57
N GLU A 187 12.85 2.53 -13.78
CA GLU A 187 12.98 3.68 -14.67
C GLU A 187 12.43 4.96 -14.02
N LEU A 188 11.22 4.89 -13.44
CA LEU A 188 10.62 5.99 -12.72
C LEU A 188 11.56 6.50 -11.61
N ILE A 189 12.07 5.60 -10.77
CA ILE A 189 12.97 5.94 -9.66
C ILE A 189 14.20 6.68 -10.19
N GLN A 190 14.84 6.20 -11.25
CA GLN A 190 16.00 6.90 -11.82
C GLN A 190 15.68 8.33 -12.28
N ARG A 191 14.45 8.57 -12.76
CA ARG A 191 14.01 9.92 -13.15
C ARG A 191 13.68 10.79 -11.94
N LEU A 192 13.07 10.22 -10.91
CA LEU A 192 12.74 10.94 -9.67
C LEU A 192 13.98 11.37 -8.88
N ARG A 193 15.13 10.72 -9.07
CA ARG A 193 16.43 11.17 -8.52
C ARG A 193 16.87 12.57 -8.96
N ALA A 194 16.23 13.15 -9.99
CA ALA A 194 16.44 14.55 -10.31
C ALA A 194 15.78 15.53 -9.31
N ILE A 195 14.89 15.03 -8.45
CA ILE A 195 14.22 15.80 -7.39
C ILE A 195 15.10 15.73 -6.13
N PRO A 196 15.59 16.87 -5.60
CA PRO A 196 16.53 16.87 -4.47
C PRO A 196 16.03 16.08 -3.26
N GLU A 197 14.79 16.28 -2.84
CA GLU A 197 14.21 15.64 -1.65
C GLU A 197 14.09 14.12 -1.83
N PHE A 198 13.88 13.66 -3.06
CA PHE A 198 13.88 12.24 -3.38
C PHE A 198 15.30 11.67 -3.36
N GLU A 199 16.27 12.36 -3.99
CA GLU A 199 17.67 11.91 -4.00
C GLU A 199 18.27 11.87 -2.60
N ASP A 200 17.96 12.83 -1.73
CA ASP A 200 18.43 12.84 -0.34
C ASP A 200 17.97 11.58 0.41
N CYS A 201 16.68 11.24 0.29
CA CYS A 201 16.13 10.02 0.88
C CYS A 201 16.69 8.76 0.23
N PHE A 202 16.85 8.75 -1.09
CA PHE A 202 17.42 7.64 -1.84
C PHE A 202 18.86 7.36 -1.40
N ALA A 203 19.70 8.40 -1.36
CA ALA A 203 21.09 8.35 -0.93
C ALA A 203 21.20 7.88 0.52
N GLN A 204 20.31 8.33 1.42
CA GLN A 204 20.26 7.83 2.79
C GLN A 204 19.98 6.33 2.85
N LEU A 205 19.08 5.81 2.00
CA LEU A 205 18.74 4.38 1.98
C LEU A 205 19.82 3.53 1.31
N THR A 206 20.47 4.00 0.25
CA THR A 206 21.49 3.22 -0.49
C THR A 206 22.91 3.41 0.03
N GLY A 207 23.19 4.52 0.73
CA GLY A 207 24.47 4.80 1.38
C GLY A 207 24.71 4.00 2.66
N ILE A 208 23.64 3.40 3.20
CA ILE A 208 23.71 2.41 4.27
C ILE A 208 23.89 1.04 3.60
N GLN A 209 25.13 0.67 3.26
CA GLN A 209 25.46 -0.71 2.89
C GLN A 209 25.40 -1.60 4.14
N ASP A 210 24.19 -2.02 4.52
CA ASP A 210 23.91 -3.25 5.28
C ASP A 210 22.39 -3.51 5.28
N PHE A 211 21.90 -4.16 4.23
CA PHE A 211 20.54 -4.72 4.19
C PHE A 211 20.56 -6.23 4.52
N SER A 212 21.59 -6.72 5.22
CA SER A 212 21.62 -8.12 5.69
C SER A 212 20.73 -8.34 6.91
N GLU A 213 20.26 -7.30 7.58
CA GLU A 213 19.32 -7.45 8.68
C GLU A 213 18.23 -6.39 8.62
N SER A 214 17.02 -6.82 8.31
CA SER A 214 15.86 -6.26 8.97
C SER A 214 14.91 -7.40 9.37
N PRO A 215 14.37 -7.36 10.59
CA PRO A 215 13.51 -8.38 11.20
C PRO A 215 12.16 -8.55 10.50
#